data_AF-A0A2W6E110-F1
#
_entry.id   AF-A0A2W6E110-F1
#
_cell.length_a   1.000
_cell.length_b   1.000
_cell.length_c   1.000
_cell.angle_alpha   90.00
_cell.angle_beta   90.00
_cell.angle_gamma   90.00
#
_symmetry.space_group_name_H-M   'P 1'
#
loop_
_entity.id
_entity.type
_entity.pdbx_description
1 polymer ?
#
loop_
_entity_poly.entity_id
_entity_poly.type
_entity_poly.pdbx_seq_one_letter_code
_entity_poly.pdbx_strand_id
1 'polypeptide(L)'
;GKTTLLRLLAGFETTDAGTIALHGRTVDDGHRPLAPEHRRIGYVPQEGGLFPHLSVAANIGFGLPRAARRRRVAELLELVGLPGLGDRAPHKLSGGQQQRVALARALAPAPQLVLLDEPFSALDAGLRAQLRTDVATALRRSGTTAVLVTHDQDEALSMAELVAVLRDGRIVQAADPTTLYQQPVDAEVARFVGEANLLAGHVLGRAARSPLGEHPLRSDTPRLPAAALIMIRPEQLQLRPATSRDPADAVTGRILRREYHGHDTTITLAVLASAPTTGTPPGELQVLARTTTTNPPPGSLVTITVAGPVVALPAEGLLS
;
A
#
# COMPACT_ATOMS: atom_id res chain seq x y z
N GLY A 1 14.89 -5.06 2.48
CA GLY A 1 15.35 -5.53 1.14
C GLY A 1 14.66 -4.88 -0.05
N LYS A 2 13.79 -3.86 0.09
CA LYS A 2 13.11 -3.24 -1.07
C LYS A 2 14.09 -2.51 -2.01
N THR A 3 14.90 -1.61 -1.46
CA THR A 3 15.96 -0.91 -2.20
C THR A 3 17.00 -1.87 -2.76
N THR A 4 17.40 -2.91 -2.02
CA THR A 4 18.27 -3.99 -2.51
C THR A 4 17.70 -4.65 -3.76
N LEU A 5 16.40 -5.00 -3.75
CA LEU A 5 15.72 -5.56 -4.92
C LEU A 5 15.78 -4.60 -6.12
N LEU A 6 15.54 -3.30 -5.94
CA LEU A 6 15.68 -2.32 -7.03
C LEU A 6 17.11 -2.24 -7.55
N ARG A 7 18.11 -2.24 -6.67
CA ARG A 7 19.53 -2.16 -7.04
C ARG A 7 19.98 -3.40 -7.80
N LEU A 8 19.50 -4.59 -7.42
CA LEU A 8 19.69 -5.84 -8.16
C LEU A 8 19.05 -5.78 -9.56
N LEU A 9 17.82 -5.26 -9.68
CA LEU A 9 17.16 -5.08 -10.98
C LEU A 9 17.93 -4.09 -11.86
N ALA A 10 18.33 -2.96 -11.30
CA ALA A 10 19.09 -1.91 -11.99
C ALA A 10 20.53 -2.33 -12.37
N GLY A 11 21.08 -3.36 -11.72
CA GLY A 11 22.45 -3.82 -11.91
C GLY A 11 23.50 -3.05 -11.12
N PHE A 12 23.08 -2.27 -10.12
CA PHE A 12 24.00 -1.65 -9.16
C PHE A 12 24.52 -2.65 -8.12
N GLU A 13 23.82 -3.78 -7.97
CA GLU A 13 24.24 -4.94 -7.21
C GLU A 13 24.06 -6.20 -8.08
N THR A 14 24.73 -7.28 -7.72
CA THR A 14 24.72 -8.57 -8.42
C THR A 14 24.04 -9.64 -7.58
N THR A 15 23.37 -10.58 -8.23
CA THR A 15 22.74 -11.70 -7.53
C THR A 15 23.77 -12.74 -7.08
N ASP A 16 23.59 -13.33 -5.88
CA ASP A 16 24.37 -14.49 -5.45
C ASP A 16 23.89 -15.79 -6.12
N ALA A 17 22.58 -15.86 -6.38
CA ALA A 17 21.90 -16.97 -7.04
C ALA A 17 20.57 -16.49 -7.65
N GLY A 18 19.99 -17.33 -8.52
CA GLY A 18 18.74 -17.03 -9.21
C GLY A 18 18.97 -16.37 -10.58
N THR A 19 17.93 -15.79 -11.15
CA THR A 19 18.00 -15.21 -12.50
C THR A 19 17.10 -13.98 -12.61
N ILE A 20 17.62 -12.92 -13.23
CA ILE A 20 16.89 -11.74 -13.63
C ILE A 20 16.84 -11.71 -15.15
N ALA A 21 15.63 -11.71 -15.72
CA ALA A 21 15.40 -11.57 -17.14
C ALA A 21 14.52 -10.37 -17.46
N LEU A 22 14.93 -9.56 -18.44
CA LEU A 22 14.18 -8.42 -18.95
C LEU A 22 13.82 -8.69 -20.41
N HIS A 23 12.53 -8.69 -20.74
CA HIS A 23 12.03 -8.97 -22.10
C HIS A 23 12.56 -10.28 -22.69
N GLY A 24 12.61 -11.32 -21.86
CA GLY A 24 13.10 -12.65 -22.24
C GLY A 24 14.64 -12.76 -22.34
N ARG A 25 15.38 -11.66 -22.13
CA ARG A 25 16.84 -11.68 -22.07
C ARG A 25 17.32 -11.75 -20.62
N THR A 26 18.08 -12.78 -20.28
CA THR A 26 18.79 -12.84 -19.00
C THR A 26 19.79 -11.69 -18.91
N VAL A 27 19.71 -10.91 -17.82
CA VAL A 27 20.60 -9.79 -17.52
C VAL A 27 21.47 -10.04 -16.30
N ASP A 28 21.11 -11.00 -15.46
CA ASP A 28 21.89 -11.44 -14.31
C ASP A 28 21.49 -12.89 -14.00
N ASP A 29 22.48 -13.75 -13.81
CA ASP A 29 22.33 -15.17 -13.43
C ASP A 29 23.30 -15.58 -12.31
N GLY A 30 23.91 -14.59 -11.64
CA GLY A 30 24.96 -14.79 -10.63
C GLY A 30 26.36 -15.07 -11.18
N HIS A 31 26.52 -15.17 -12.51
CA HIS A 31 27.81 -15.44 -13.14
C HIS A 31 28.22 -14.37 -14.16
N ARG A 32 27.26 -13.86 -14.94
CA ARG A 32 27.52 -12.88 -16.01
C ARG A 32 26.55 -11.70 -15.94
N PRO A 33 26.62 -10.87 -14.89
CA PRO A 33 25.75 -9.70 -14.77
C PRO A 33 26.05 -8.68 -15.88
N LEU A 34 25.00 -8.23 -16.57
CA LEU A 34 25.10 -7.09 -17.48
C LEU A 34 25.22 -5.80 -16.65
N ALA A 35 26.12 -4.93 -17.09
CA ALA A 35 26.28 -3.59 -16.54
C ALA A 35 24.97 -2.77 -16.66
N PRO A 36 24.66 -1.85 -15.72
CA PRO A 36 23.42 -1.08 -15.67
C PRO A 36 23.02 -0.42 -17.00
N GLU A 37 23.97 0.20 -17.68
CA GLU A 37 23.78 0.90 -18.96
C GLU A 37 23.30 -0.03 -20.09
N HIS A 38 23.55 -1.33 -19.98
CA HIS A 38 23.09 -2.35 -20.94
C HIS A 38 21.72 -2.93 -20.60
N ARG A 39 21.16 -2.62 -19.42
CA ARG A 39 19.85 -3.12 -18.98
C ARG A 39 18.68 -2.29 -19.50
N ARG A 40 18.92 -1.07 -20.00
CA ARG A 40 17.91 -0.13 -20.53
C ARG A 40 16.76 0.16 -19.54
N ILE A 41 17.09 0.26 -18.27
CA ILE A 41 16.17 0.60 -17.18
C ILE A 41 16.29 2.09 -16.87
N GLY A 42 15.16 2.77 -16.70
CA GLY A 42 15.12 4.10 -16.07
C GLY A 42 15.13 3.95 -14.55
N TYR A 43 15.94 4.73 -13.84
CA TYR A 43 16.01 4.68 -12.37
C TYR A 43 15.77 6.07 -11.80
N VAL A 44 14.80 6.17 -10.89
CA VAL A 44 14.50 7.38 -10.12
C VAL A 44 14.86 7.10 -8.64
N PRO A 45 16.02 7.59 -8.17
CA PRO A 45 16.41 7.44 -6.77
C PRO A 45 15.50 8.25 -5.83
N GLN A 46 15.52 7.89 -4.55
CA GLN A 46 14.79 8.57 -3.47
C GLN A 46 15.16 10.06 -3.37
N GLU A 47 16.45 10.39 -3.42
CA GLU A 47 16.91 11.76 -3.61
C GLU A 47 16.93 12.02 -5.12
N GLY A 48 15.99 12.81 -5.66
CA GLY A 48 15.71 12.97 -7.10
C GLY A 48 16.90 13.23 -8.05
N GLY A 49 18.12 13.38 -7.54
CA GLY A 49 19.37 13.06 -8.23
C GLY A 49 19.62 13.93 -9.44
N LEU A 50 19.00 15.12 -9.49
CA LEU A 50 19.13 16.07 -10.58
C LEU A 50 20.53 16.69 -10.56
N PHE A 51 21.09 16.92 -11.73
CA PHE A 51 22.36 17.63 -11.86
C PHE A 51 22.14 19.10 -11.55
N PRO A 52 22.70 19.65 -10.46
CA PRO A 52 22.35 20.99 -9.97
C PRO A 52 22.85 22.11 -10.89
N HIS A 53 23.88 21.82 -11.70
CA HIS A 53 24.51 22.73 -12.65
C HIS A 53 23.85 22.70 -14.04
N LEU A 54 22.89 21.80 -14.28
CA LEU A 54 22.16 21.71 -15.55
C LEU A 54 20.77 22.31 -15.40
N SER A 55 20.23 22.89 -16.47
CA SER A 55 18.81 23.27 -16.51
C SER A 55 17.90 22.04 -16.47
N VAL A 56 16.60 22.25 -16.28
CA VAL A 56 15.59 21.18 -16.37
C VAL A 56 15.65 20.47 -17.72
N ALA A 57 15.68 21.23 -18.82
CA ALA A 57 15.77 20.68 -20.17
C ALA A 57 17.06 19.88 -20.40
N ALA A 58 18.18 20.35 -19.83
CA ALA A 58 19.46 19.65 -19.89
C ALA A 58 19.49 18.38 -19.03
N ASN A 59 18.83 18.39 -17.86
CA ASN A 59 18.63 17.20 -17.04
C ASN A 59 17.83 16.13 -17.78
N ILE A 60 16.65 16.49 -18.31
CA ILE A 60 15.79 15.56 -19.06
C ILE A 60 16.51 15.05 -20.32
N GLY A 61 17.22 15.94 -21.02
CA GLY A 61 17.92 15.63 -22.26
C GLY A 61 19.26 14.91 -22.09
N PHE A 62 19.73 14.68 -20.86
CA PHE A 62 21.09 14.21 -20.59
C PHE A 62 21.42 12.90 -21.30
N GLY A 63 20.52 11.91 -21.22
CA GLY A 63 20.68 10.60 -21.86
C GLY A 63 20.27 10.54 -23.33
N LEU A 64 19.98 11.68 -23.98
CA LEU A 64 19.46 11.71 -25.34
C LEU A 64 20.48 12.16 -26.39
N PRO A 65 20.46 11.56 -27.61
CA PRO A 65 21.19 12.07 -28.76
C PRO A 65 20.78 13.50 -29.12
N ARG A 66 21.73 14.31 -29.57
CA ARG A 66 21.53 15.74 -29.86
C ARG A 66 20.36 16.01 -30.81
N ALA A 67 20.19 15.17 -31.83
CA ALA A 67 19.15 15.35 -32.86
C ALA A 67 17.71 15.14 -32.31
N ALA A 68 17.53 14.24 -31.34
CA ALA A 68 16.22 13.92 -30.76
C ALA A 68 15.88 14.78 -29.54
N ARG A 69 16.90 15.38 -28.90
CA ARG A 69 16.80 16.01 -27.57
C ARG A 69 15.71 17.06 -27.47
N ARG A 70 15.67 18.06 -28.37
CA ARG A 70 14.74 19.20 -28.26
C ARG A 70 13.28 18.76 -28.27
N ARG A 71 12.90 17.93 -29.24
CA ARG A 71 11.52 17.44 -29.39
C ARG A 71 11.10 16.57 -28.21
N ARG A 72 11.96 15.61 -27.83
CA ARG A 72 11.67 14.67 -26.74
C ARG A 72 11.59 15.35 -25.38
N VAL A 73 12.44 16.35 -25.12
CA VAL A 73 12.37 17.14 -23.87
C VAL A 73 11.05 17.91 -23.77
N ALA A 74 10.61 18.54 -24.86
CA ALA A 74 9.32 19.24 -24.87
C ALA A 74 8.15 18.29 -24.61
N GLU A 75 8.12 17.13 -25.28
CA GLU A 75 7.11 16.09 -25.05
C GLU A 75 7.06 15.62 -23.59
N LEU A 76 8.23 15.42 -22.96
CA LEU A 76 8.29 14.96 -21.57
C LEU A 76 7.89 16.04 -20.58
N LEU A 77 8.20 17.31 -20.84
CA LEU A 77 7.72 18.43 -20.03
C LEU A 77 6.19 18.53 -20.06
N GLU A 78 5.58 18.32 -21.22
CA GLU A 78 4.11 18.22 -21.33
C GLU A 78 3.58 17.00 -20.56
N LEU A 79 4.22 15.83 -20.73
CA LEU A 79 3.81 14.58 -20.07
C LEU A 79 3.78 14.72 -18.54
N VAL A 80 4.77 15.40 -17.95
CA VAL A 80 4.86 15.61 -16.51
C VAL A 80 4.21 16.92 -16.04
N GLY A 81 3.51 17.65 -16.91
CA GLY A 81 2.79 18.87 -16.54
C GLY A 81 3.68 20.02 -16.10
N LEU A 82 4.87 20.16 -16.70
CA LEU A 82 5.84 21.23 -16.47
C LEU A 82 6.20 22.03 -17.74
N PRO A 83 5.23 22.40 -18.61
CA PRO A 83 5.55 23.19 -19.80
C PRO A 83 6.19 24.53 -19.43
N GLY A 84 7.15 24.98 -20.24
CA GLY A 84 7.83 26.27 -20.04
C GLY A 84 8.88 26.32 -18.91
N LEU A 85 9.06 25.23 -18.14
CA LEU A 85 10.05 25.19 -17.05
C LEU A 85 11.45 24.74 -17.48
N GLY A 86 11.68 24.48 -18.77
CA GLY A 86 12.92 23.90 -19.31
C GLY A 86 14.20 24.67 -18.97
N ASP A 87 14.14 26.01 -18.89
CA ASP A 87 15.32 26.86 -18.64
C ASP A 87 15.63 27.07 -17.15
N ARG A 88 14.75 26.59 -16.25
CA ARG A 88 14.98 26.71 -14.80
C ARG A 88 16.10 25.78 -14.35
N ALA A 89 16.78 26.18 -13.29
CA ALA A 89 17.70 25.32 -12.56
C ALA A 89 16.93 24.51 -11.48
N PRO A 90 17.37 23.29 -11.12
CA PRO A 90 16.69 22.43 -10.16
C PRO A 90 16.38 23.09 -8.80
N HIS A 91 17.30 23.90 -8.27
CA HIS A 91 17.12 24.61 -6.99
C HIS A 91 15.99 25.65 -7.01
N LYS A 92 15.47 26.03 -8.19
CA LYS A 92 14.33 26.95 -8.34
C LYS A 92 12.98 26.24 -8.43
N LEU A 93 12.98 24.91 -8.26
CA LEU A 93 11.79 24.06 -8.34
C LEU A 93 11.34 23.61 -6.95
N SER A 94 10.03 23.45 -6.76
CA SER A 94 9.51 22.75 -5.57
C SER A 94 9.92 21.27 -5.58
N GLY A 95 9.89 20.59 -4.43
CA GLY A 95 10.23 19.16 -4.35
C GLY A 95 9.43 18.29 -5.33
N GLY A 96 8.11 18.50 -5.42
CA GLY A 96 7.26 17.77 -6.36
C GLY A 96 7.55 18.10 -7.84
N GLN A 97 8.04 19.29 -8.15
CA GLN A 97 8.53 19.62 -9.50
C GLN A 97 9.86 18.91 -9.79
N GLN A 98 10.80 18.89 -8.84
CA GLN A 98 12.07 18.16 -8.99
C GLN A 98 11.82 16.67 -9.24
N GLN A 99 10.87 16.06 -8.52
CA GLN A 99 10.51 14.66 -8.71
C GLN A 99 9.96 14.37 -10.11
N ARG A 100 9.09 15.25 -10.62
CA ARG A 100 8.55 15.15 -11.99
C ARG A 100 9.65 15.29 -13.04
N VAL A 101 10.63 16.16 -12.82
CA VAL A 101 11.82 16.27 -13.69
C VAL A 101 12.68 15.00 -13.62
N ALA A 102 12.86 14.40 -12.44
CA ALA A 102 13.61 13.16 -12.28
C ALA A 102 12.93 11.99 -13.02
N LEU A 103 11.60 11.89 -12.92
CA LEU A 103 10.80 10.93 -13.69
C LEU A 103 10.90 11.18 -15.20
N ALA A 104 10.76 12.44 -15.64
CA ALA A 104 10.90 12.81 -17.04
C ALA A 104 12.28 12.43 -17.60
N ARG A 105 13.35 12.66 -16.82
CA ARG A 105 14.71 12.23 -17.18
C ARG A 105 14.83 10.71 -17.30
N ALA A 106 14.25 9.95 -16.38
CA ALA A 106 14.27 8.49 -16.42
C ALA A 106 13.47 7.94 -17.63
N LEU A 107 12.37 8.58 -18.01
CA LEU A 107 11.55 8.22 -19.17
C LEU A 107 12.13 8.71 -20.51
N ALA A 108 13.11 9.62 -20.47
CA ALA A 108 13.62 10.26 -21.67
C ALA A 108 14.16 9.28 -22.71
N PRO A 109 14.99 8.28 -22.35
CA PRO A 109 15.49 7.27 -23.27
C PRO A 109 14.44 6.28 -23.79
N ALA A 110 13.16 6.43 -23.41
CA ALA A 110 12.09 5.47 -23.65
C ALA A 110 12.45 4.06 -23.13
N PRO A 111 12.78 3.93 -21.83
CA PRO A 111 13.06 2.62 -21.24
C PRO A 111 11.79 1.76 -21.27
N GLN A 112 11.98 0.45 -21.22
CA GLN A 112 10.85 -0.48 -21.13
C GLN A 112 10.42 -0.74 -19.67
N LEU A 113 11.34 -0.47 -18.73
CA LEU A 113 11.12 -0.56 -17.29
C LEU A 113 11.67 0.69 -16.60
N VAL A 114 10.87 1.30 -15.73
CA VAL A 114 11.28 2.36 -14.80
C VAL A 114 11.16 1.87 -13.37
N LEU A 115 12.19 2.10 -12.58
CA LEU A 115 12.23 1.82 -11.16
C LEU A 115 12.14 3.15 -10.39
N LEU A 116 11.24 3.23 -9.42
CA LEU A 116 11.08 4.40 -8.54
C LEU A 116 11.31 3.97 -7.09
N ASP A 117 12.33 4.53 -6.45
CA ASP A 117 12.64 4.24 -5.04
C ASP A 117 12.12 5.37 -4.15
N GLU A 118 11.05 5.11 -3.39
CA GLU A 118 10.38 6.04 -2.48
C GLU A 118 10.16 7.46 -3.04
N PRO A 119 9.56 7.59 -4.25
CA PRO A 119 9.50 8.85 -5.00
C PRO A 119 8.70 9.97 -4.32
N PHE A 120 7.97 9.67 -3.25
CA PHE A 120 7.01 10.56 -2.62
C PHE A 120 7.32 10.85 -1.13
N SER A 121 8.35 10.19 -0.59
CA SER A 121 8.69 10.21 0.84
C SER A 121 9.01 11.61 1.39
N ALA A 122 9.68 12.45 0.59
CA ALA A 122 10.14 13.78 1.00
C ALA A 122 9.09 14.91 0.86
N LEU A 123 7.84 14.59 0.52
CA LEU A 123 6.79 15.58 0.24
C LEU A 123 5.75 15.65 1.35
N ASP A 124 5.19 16.85 1.56
CA ASP A 124 4.04 17.05 2.43
C ASP A 124 2.81 16.29 1.93
N ALA A 125 1.89 15.94 2.83
CA ALA A 125 0.77 15.06 2.56
C ALA A 125 -0.15 15.57 1.43
N GLY A 126 -0.38 16.89 1.33
CA GLY A 126 -1.26 17.48 0.33
C GLY A 126 -0.65 17.41 -1.08
N LEU A 127 0.62 17.79 -1.22
CA LEU A 127 1.35 17.69 -2.49
C LEU A 127 1.55 16.24 -2.93
N ARG A 128 1.68 15.32 -1.97
CA ARG A 128 1.90 13.90 -2.22
C ARG A 128 0.76 13.25 -2.99
N ALA A 129 -0.49 13.46 -2.59
CA ALA A 129 -1.65 12.85 -3.24
C ALA A 129 -1.80 13.28 -4.71
N GLN A 130 -1.64 14.59 -4.98
CA GLN A 130 -1.68 15.10 -6.35
C GLN A 130 -0.53 14.54 -7.18
N LEU A 131 0.69 14.55 -6.63
CA LEU A 131 1.86 14.05 -7.35
C LEU A 131 1.77 12.55 -7.65
N ARG A 132 1.26 11.73 -6.73
CA ARG A 132 0.97 10.30 -6.96
C ARG A 132 0.10 10.12 -8.21
N THR A 133 -0.99 10.89 -8.29
CA THR A 133 -1.92 10.86 -9.42
C THR A 133 -1.24 11.28 -10.74
N ASP A 134 -0.47 12.37 -10.70
CA ASP A 134 0.25 12.88 -11.88
C ASP A 134 1.28 11.86 -12.39
N VAL A 135 2.07 11.27 -11.48
CA VAL A 135 3.09 10.26 -11.81
C VAL A 135 2.45 8.98 -12.35
N ALA A 136 1.41 8.46 -11.71
CA ALA A 136 0.68 7.30 -12.21
C ALA A 136 0.12 7.55 -13.63
N THR A 137 -0.45 8.74 -13.85
CA THR A 137 -0.97 9.14 -15.16
C THR A 137 0.13 9.22 -16.21
N ALA A 138 1.28 9.83 -15.89
CA ALA A 138 2.42 9.93 -16.79
C ALA A 138 2.98 8.54 -17.16
N LEU A 139 3.12 7.64 -16.18
CA LEU A 139 3.57 6.27 -16.41
C LEU A 139 2.61 5.49 -17.30
N ARG A 140 1.30 5.52 -17.01
CA ARG A 140 0.28 4.87 -17.84
C ARG A 140 0.27 5.41 -19.28
N ARG A 141 0.33 6.74 -19.45
CA ARG A 141 0.41 7.37 -20.78
C ARG A 141 1.68 7.01 -21.55
N SER A 142 2.78 6.73 -20.86
CA SER A 142 4.04 6.32 -21.48
C SER A 142 4.06 4.86 -21.94
N GLY A 143 3.16 4.01 -21.43
CA GLY A 143 3.17 2.56 -21.68
C GLY A 143 4.38 1.83 -21.09
N THR A 144 5.15 2.47 -20.21
CA THR A 144 6.36 1.89 -19.61
C THR A 144 6.01 1.07 -18.37
N THR A 145 6.61 -0.11 -18.20
CA THR A 145 6.44 -0.89 -16.96
C THR A 145 7.10 -0.13 -15.81
N ALA A 146 6.42 -0.01 -14.67
CA ALA A 146 6.95 0.68 -13.50
C ALA A 146 6.99 -0.25 -12.29
N VAL A 147 8.13 -0.27 -11.60
CA VAL A 147 8.25 -0.87 -10.27
C VAL A 147 8.51 0.25 -9.28
N LEU A 148 7.56 0.46 -8.38
CA LEU A 148 7.64 1.47 -7.34
C LEU A 148 7.86 0.79 -6.00
N VAL A 149 8.83 1.27 -5.24
CA VAL A 149 9.03 0.89 -3.84
C VAL A 149 8.58 2.02 -2.94
N THR A 150 7.80 1.65 -1.92
CA THR A 150 7.28 2.56 -0.92
C THR A 150 7.15 1.85 0.43
N HIS A 151 7.08 2.64 1.49
CA HIS A 151 6.67 2.21 2.82
C HIS A 151 5.26 2.72 3.18
N ASP A 152 4.63 3.49 2.29
CA ASP A 152 3.30 4.07 2.47
C ASP A 152 2.24 3.14 1.83
N GLN A 153 1.25 2.76 2.63
CA GLN A 153 0.22 1.80 2.23
C GLN A 153 -0.73 2.41 1.20
N ASP A 154 -1.10 3.67 1.39
CA ASP A 154 -2.01 4.37 0.50
C ASP A 154 -1.40 4.51 -0.90
N GLU A 155 -0.07 4.69 -0.99
CA GLU A 155 0.65 4.67 -2.27
C GLU A 155 0.49 3.34 -2.99
N ALA A 156 0.80 2.25 -2.29
CA ALA A 156 0.74 0.92 -2.87
C ALA A 156 -0.69 0.59 -3.32
N LEU A 157 -1.69 0.89 -2.47
CA LEU A 157 -3.08 0.51 -2.72
C LEU A 157 -3.79 1.39 -3.77
N SER A 158 -3.42 2.68 -3.88
CA SER A 158 -4.09 3.61 -4.80
C SER A 158 -3.48 3.65 -6.21
N MET A 159 -2.20 3.30 -6.36
CA MET A 159 -1.49 3.43 -7.63
C MET A 159 -1.24 2.10 -8.34
N ALA A 160 -0.97 1.03 -7.59
CA ALA A 160 -0.45 -0.20 -8.16
C ALA A 160 -1.54 -1.10 -8.76
N GLU A 161 -1.20 -1.80 -9.82
CA GLU A 161 -2.02 -2.90 -10.36
C GLU A 161 -1.73 -4.21 -9.61
N LEU A 162 -0.49 -4.36 -9.11
CA LEU A 162 -0.01 -5.48 -8.32
C LEU A 162 0.85 -4.94 -7.18
N VAL A 163 0.58 -5.39 -5.96
CA VAL A 163 1.36 -5.06 -4.76
C VAL A 163 2.04 -6.32 -4.25
N ALA A 164 3.36 -6.27 -4.09
CA ALA A 164 4.16 -7.34 -3.49
C ALA A 164 4.63 -6.90 -2.10
N VAL A 165 4.21 -7.60 -1.06
CA VAL A 165 4.62 -7.35 0.33
C VAL A 165 5.89 -8.13 0.61
N LEU A 166 6.96 -7.41 0.98
CA LEU A 166 8.26 -7.96 1.31
C LEU A 166 8.46 -7.99 2.84
N ARG A 167 8.64 -9.17 3.41
CA ARG A 167 8.97 -9.38 4.84
C ARG A 167 10.18 -10.30 4.94
N ASP A 168 11.18 -9.91 5.74
CA ASP A 168 12.42 -10.68 5.96
C ASP A 168 13.10 -11.17 4.67
N GLY A 169 13.10 -10.32 3.64
CA GLY A 169 13.72 -10.63 2.34
C GLY A 169 12.91 -11.56 1.44
N ARG A 170 11.68 -11.94 1.83
CA ARG A 170 10.78 -12.79 1.04
C ARG A 170 9.51 -12.04 0.65
N ILE A 171 9.05 -12.27 -0.57
CA ILE A 171 7.71 -11.83 -0.97
C ILE A 171 6.73 -12.78 -0.31
N VAL A 172 5.99 -12.29 0.68
CA VAL A 172 5.02 -13.10 1.44
C VAL A 172 3.66 -13.14 0.79
N GLN A 173 3.33 -12.09 0.02
CA GLN A 173 2.11 -12.03 -0.77
C GLN A 173 2.30 -11.08 -1.95
N ALA A 174 1.78 -11.45 -3.12
CA ALA A 174 1.66 -10.59 -4.27
C ALA A 174 0.25 -10.70 -4.85
N ALA A 175 -0.50 -9.61 -4.86
CA ALA A 175 -1.90 -9.58 -5.33
C ALA A 175 -2.28 -8.15 -5.76
N ASP A 176 -3.42 -8.00 -6.43
CA ASP A 176 -3.99 -6.67 -6.66
C ASP A 176 -4.35 -6.00 -5.30
N PRO A 177 -4.42 -4.66 -5.23
CA PRO A 177 -4.71 -3.94 -3.99
C PRO A 177 -5.96 -4.42 -3.25
N THR A 178 -7.03 -4.76 -3.98
CA THR A 178 -8.31 -5.15 -3.38
C THR A 178 -8.18 -6.52 -2.73
N THR A 179 -7.59 -7.49 -3.44
CA THR A 179 -7.31 -8.81 -2.90
C THR A 179 -6.32 -8.73 -1.73
N LEU A 180 -5.28 -7.91 -1.82
CA LEU A 180 -4.32 -7.76 -0.72
C LEU A 180 -4.97 -7.20 0.55
N TYR A 181 -5.85 -6.19 0.40
CA TYR A 181 -6.57 -5.60 1.53
C TYR A 181 -7.63 -6.54 2.10
N GLN A 182 -8.39 -7.21 1.24
CA GLN A 182 -9.52 -8.05 1.66
C GLN A 182 -9.11 -9.46 2.07
N GLN A 183 -8.01 -9.98 1.54
CA GLN A 183 -7.55 -11.36 1.72
C GLN A 183 -6.04 -11.41 2.00
N PRO A 184 -5.57 -10.77 3.09
CA PRO A 184 -4.18 -10.89 3.49
C PRO A 184 -3.85 -12.33 3.86
N VAL A 185 -2.62 -12.77 3.57
CA VAL A 185 -2.17 -14.15 3.82
C VAL A 185 -2.03 -14.46 5.31
N ASP A 186 -1.76 -13.44 6.12
CA ASP A 186 -1.61 -13.55 7.57
C ASP A 186 -1.95 -12.24 8.31
N ALA A 187 -1.94 -12.30 9.64
CA ALA A 187 -2.26 -11.18 10.53
C ALA A 187 -1.32 -9.99 10.39
N GLU A 188 -0.05 -10.21 10.07
CA GLU A 188 0.93 -9.14 9.95
C GLU A 188 0.74 -8.38 8.63
N VAL A 189 0.50 -9.10 7.52
CA VAL A 189 0.09 -8.48 6.25
C VAL A 189 -1.24 -7.74 6.42
N ALA A 190 -2.19 -8.32 7.16
CA ALA A 190 -3.48 -7.67 7.43
C ALA A 190 -3.32 -6.29 8.09
N ARG A 191 -2.48 -6.21 9.15
CA ARG A 191 -2.16 -4.97 9.87
C ARG A 191 -1.26 -4.03 9.07
N PHE A 192 -0.35 -4.59 8.26
CA PHE A 192 0.56 -3.81 7.43
C PHE A 192 -0.17 -3.12 6.28
N VAL A 193 -1.25 -3.69 5.75
CA VAL A 193 -1.97 -3.14 4.59
C VAL A 193 -3.10 -2.18 5.03
N GLY A 194 -3.54 -2.26 6.28
CA GLY A 194 -4.48 -1.30 6.85
C GLY A 194 -4.95 -1.72 8.25
N GLU A 195 -5.79 -0.89 8.87
CA GLU A 195 -6.39 -1.21 10.17
C GLU A 195 -7.24 -2.49 10.08
N ALA A 196 -7.15 -3.33 11.11
CA ALA A 196 -7.92 -4.57 11.22
C ALA A 196 -8.15 -4.93 12.69
N ASN A 197 -9.37 -5.36 13.00
CA ASN A 197 -9.66 -6.08 14.23
C ASN A 197 -9.30 -7.55 14.00
N LEU A 198 -8.36 -8.06 14.78
CA LEU A 198 -7.95 -9.46 14.73
C LEU A 198 -8.37 -10.12 16.04
N LEU A 199 -9.40 -10.96 15.96
CA LEU A 199 -10.04 -11.55 17.11
C LEU A 199 -9.78 -13.05 17.14
N ALA A 200 -9.38 -13.60 18.30
CA ALA A 200 -9.35 -15.05 18.47
C ALA A 200 -10.76 -15.61 18.27
N GLY A 201 -10.89 -16.67 17.46
CA GLY A 201 -12.19 -17.24 17.15
C GLY A 201 -12.09 -18.62 16.52
N HIS A 202 -13.24 -19.10 16.04
CA HIS A 202 -13.40 -20.43 15.51
C HIS A 202 -14.05 -20.47 14.13
N VAL A 203 -13.51 -21.29 13.23
CA VAL A 203 -14.11 -21.54 11.91
C VAL A 203 -15.15 -22.67 12.03
N LEU A 204 -16.38 -22.39 11.61
CA LEU A 204 -17.56 -23.25 11.69
C LEU A 204 -18.11 -23.52 10.28
N GLY A 205 -17.35 -24.27 9.47
CA GLY A 205 -17.73 -24.55 8.07
C GLY A 205 -17.72 -23.29 7.20
N ARG A 206 -18.90 -22.74 6.88
CA ARG A 206 -19.06 -21.51 6.08
C ARG A 206 -19.27 -20.25 6.93
N ALA A 207 -19.15 -20.38 8.24
CA ALA A 207 -19.23 -19.28 9.19
C ALA A 207 -17.96 -19.23 10.05
N ALA A 208 -17.76 -18.12 10.73
CA ALA A 208 -16.77 -17.99 11.79
C ALA A 208 -17.41 -17.36 13.02
N ARG A 209 -17.02 -17.82 14.20
CA ARG A 209 -17.41 -17.27 15.49
C ARG A 209 -16.27 -16.48 16.09
N SER A 210 -16.55 -15.26 16.52
CA SER A 210 -15.64 -14.37 17.22
C SER A 210 -16.33 -13.79 18.47
N PRO A 211 -15.64 -13.01 19.31
CA PRO A 211 -16.27 -12.24 20.38
C PRO A 211 -17.32 -11.24 19.88
N LEU A 212 -17.33 -10.90 18.59
CA LEU A 212 -18.36 -10.06 17.96
C LEU A 212 -19.56 -10.86 17.42
N GLY A 213 -19.62 -12.16 17.70
CA GLY A 213 -20.71 -13.04 17.31
C GLY A 213 -20.33 -14.00 16.19
N GLU A 214 -21.34 -14.53 15.52
CA GLU A 214 -21.19 -15.43 14.38
C GLU A 214 -21.38 -14.68 13.07
N HIS A 215 -20.49 -14.92 12.11
CA HIS A 215 -20.41 -14.18 10.86
C HIS A 215 -20.24 -15.12 9.69
N PRO A 216 -20.81 -14.80 8.50
CA PRO A 216 -20.50 -15.55 7.30
C PRO A 216 -19.01 -15.45 6.99
N LEU A 217 -18.41 -16.55 6.57
CA LEU A 217 -17.02 -16.58 6.13
C LEU A 217 -16.98 -16.30 4.62
N ARG A 218 -15.98 -15.54 4.16
CA ARG A 218 -15.77 -15.39 2.72
C ARG A 218 -15.52 -16.75 2.07
N SER A 219 -16.11 -16.98 0.90
CA SER A 219 -16.03 -18.28 0.20
C SER A 219 -14.64 -18.65 -0.29
N ASP A 220 -13.75 -17.67 -0.46
CA ASP A 220 -12.37 -17.82 -0.88
C ASP A 220 -11.39 -17.99 0.30
N THR A 221 -11.88 -17.97 1.54
CA THR A 221 -11.05 -18.18 2.72
C THR A 221 -10.41 -19.58 2.67
N PRO A 222 -9.07 -19.70 2.84
CA PRO A 222 -8.40 -20.99 2.92
C PRO A 222 -9.01 -21.88 4.00
N ARG A 223 -8.96 -23.20 3.79
CA ARG A 223 -9.35 -24.17 4.83
C ARG A 223 -8.32 -24.11 5.96
N LEU A 224 -8.73 -23.53 7.08
CA LEU A 224 -7.90 -23.39 8.28
C LEU A 224 -8.36 -24.36 9.37
N PRO A 225 -7.50 -24.62 10.39
CA PRO A 225 -7.92 -25.30 11.61
C PRO A 225 -9.12 -24.63 12.27
N ALA A 226 -9.78 -25.36 13.17
CA ALA A 226 -10.97 -24.85 13.86
C ALA A 226 -10.69 -23.60 14.71
N ALA A 227 -9.45 -23.37 15.17
CA ALA A 227 -9.05 -22.14 15.84
C ALA A 227 -8.25 -21.25 14.87
N ALA A 228 -8.66 -19.98 14.76
CA ALA A 228 -8.09 -19.02 13.82
C ALA A 228 -8.19 -17.59 14.35
N LEU A 229 -7.49 -16.66 13.71
CA LEU A 229 -7.73 -15.23 13.90
C LEU A 229 -8.80 -14.77 12.93
N ILE A 230 -9.90 -14.24 13.44
CA ILE A 230 -10.98 -13.67 12.63
C ILE A 230 -10.67 -12.20 12.40
N MET A 231 -10.40 -11.86 11.14
CA MET A 231 -10.18 -10.50 10.68
C MET A 231 -11.51 -9.84 10.33
N ILE A 232 -11.74 -8.68 10.96
CA ILE A 232 -12.87 -7.81 10.70
C ILE A 232 -12.32 -6.40 10.49
N ARG A 233 -12.50 -5.85 9.29
CA ARG A 233 -12.04 -4.48 9.00
C ARG A 233 -12.90 -3.45 9.75
N PRO A 234 -12.34 -2.31 10.18
CA PRO A 234 -13.10 -1.31 10.95
C PRO A 234 -14.37 -0.83 10.26
N GLU A 235 -14.37 -0.68 8.93
CA GLU A 235 -15.52 -0.29 8.12
C GLU A 235 -16.61 -1.37 8.02
N GLN A 236 -16.31 -2.61 8.42
CA GLN A 236 -17.33 -3.66 8.58
C GLN A 236 -18.11 -3.53 9.88
N LEU A 237 -17.59 -2.80 10.88
CA LEU A 237 -18.30 -2.61 12.14
C LEU A 237 -19.35 -1.51 12.01
N GLN A 238 -20.62 -1.91 12.04
CA GLN A 238 -21.75 -1.00 12.09
C GLN A 238 -22.15 -0.75 13.54
N LEU A 239 -22.22 0.54 13.89
CA LEU A 239 -22.58 1.00 15.22
C LEU A 239 -23.95 1.66 15.20
N ARG A 240 -24.78 1.29 16.17
CA ARG A 240 -26.03 1.99 16.45
C ARG A 240 -26.17 2.20 17.96
N PRO A 241 -26.88 3.23 18.43
CA PRO A 241 -27.17 3.38 19.85
C PRO A 241 -27.78 2.09 20.43
N ALA A 242 -27.27 1.65 21.57
CA ALA A 242 -27.83 0.50 22.28
C ALA A 242 -29.23 0.85 22.81
N THR A 243 -30.17 -0.08 22.70
CA THR A 243 -31.54 0.13 23.16
C THR A 243 -32.03 -1.04 23.98
N SER A 244 -33.04 -0.81 24.84
CA SER A 244 -33.71 -1.89 25.59
C SER A 244 -34.47 -2.88 24.69
N ARG A 245 -34.59 -2.60 23.39
CA ARG A 245 -35.19 -3.49 22.38
C ARG A 245 -34.17 -4.41 21.71
N ASP A 246 -32.90 -4.30 22.06
CA ASP A 246 -31.86 -5.15 21.51
C ASP A 246 -32.04 -6.59 21.98
N PRO A 247 -31.76 -7.58 21.12
CA PRO A 247 -31.70 -8.98 21.54
C PRO A 247 -30.76 -9.17 22.73
N ALA A 248 -31.08 -10.12 23.61
CA ALA A 248 -30.27 -10.38 24.80
C ALA A 248 -28.84 -10.85 24.47
N ASP A 249 -28.64 -11.44 23.29
CA ASP A 249 -27.37 -11.88 22.73
C ASP A 249 -26.70 -10.81 21.84
N ALA A 250 -27.26 -9.60 21.77
CA ALA A 250 -26.67 -8.52 20.99
C ALA A 250 -25.30 -8.13 21.56
N VAL A 251 -24.32 -8.00 20.67
CA VAL A 251 -22.98 -7.53 21.07
C VAL A 251 -23.04 -6.04 21.34
N THR A 252 -22.79 -5.66 22.59
CA THR A 252 -22.75 -4.27 23.01
C THR A 252 -21.33 -3.84 23.31
N GLY A 253 -21.06 -2.56 23.13
CA GLY A 253 -19.78 -1.94 23.46
C GLY A 253 -19.94 -0.52 23.95
N ARG A 254 -18.88 0.00 24.55
CA ARG A 254 -18.78 1.39 25.00
C ARG A 254 -17.73 2.13 24.19
N ILE A 255 -18.08 3.29 23.69
CA ILE A 255 -17.14 4.15 22.96
C ILE A 255 -16.11 4.70 23.93
N LEU A 256 -14.84 4.45 23.68
CA LEU A 256 -13.72 4.95 24.48
C LEU A 256 -13.18 6.25 23.90
N ARG A 257 -12.99 6.29 22.59
CA ARG A 257 -12.33 7.39 21.88
C ARG A 257 -12.91 7.56 20.47
N ARG A 258 -12.83 8.78 19.96
CA ARG A 258 -13.07 9.10 18.55
C ARG A 258 -11.96 9.95 17.99
N GLU A 259 -11.66 9.70 16.73
CA GLU A 259 -10.69 10.44 15.93
C GLU A 259 -11.36 10.83 14.62
N TYR A 260 -11.49 12.14 14.40
CA TYR A 260 -12.13 12.67 13.22
C TYR A 260 -11.08 12.98 12.15
N HIS A 261 -11.26 12.44 10.95
CA HIS A 261 -10.33 12.61 9.82
C HIS A 261 -10.95 13.39 8.66
N GLY A 262 -12.02 14.17 8.92
CA GLY A 262 -12.68 15.01 7.91
C GLY A 262 -13.73 14.29 7.08
N HIS A 263 -13.41 13.09 6.57
CA HIS A 263 -14.30 12.29 5.70
C HIS A 263 -14.86 11.05 6.40
N ASP A 264 -14.17 10.58 7.44
CA ASP A 264 -14.61 9.50 8.32
C ASP A 264 -14.22 9.78 9.78
N THR A 265 -14.65 8.89 10.67
CA THR A 265 -14.29 8.89 12.07
C THR A 265 -13.90 7.48 12.49
N THR A 266 -12.71 7.35 13.04
CA THR A 266 -12.26 6.12 13.68
C THR A 266 -12.73 6.13 15.13
N ILE A 267 -13.38 5.06 15.55
CA ILE A 267 -13.97 4.90 16.88
C ILE A 267 -13.33 3.70 17.56
N THR A 268 -12.69 3.92 18.71
CA THR A 268 -12.21 2.85 19.58
C THR A 268 -13.29 2.49 20.58
N LEU A 269 -13.62 1.20 20.69
CA LEU A 269 -14.70 0.67 21.52
C LEU A 269 -14.17 -0.42 22.45
N ALA A 270 -14.63 -0.46 23.70
CA ALA A 270 -14.54 -1.65 24.54
C ALA A 270 -15.77 -2.51 24.33
N VAL A 271 -15.60 -3.79 24.03
CA VAL A 271 -16.70 -4.77 23.91
C VAL A 271 -17.14 -5.18 25.31
N LEU A 272 -18.44 -5.07 25.59
CA LEU A 272 -19.04 -5.28 26.92
C LEU A 272 -19.81 -6.60 27.05
N ALA A 273 -20.30 -7.16 25.94
CA ALA A 273 -21.13 -8.37 25.97
C ALA A 273 -20.34 -9.66 25.74
N SER A 274 -20.72 -10.68 26.51
CA SER A 274 -20.15 -12.02 26.58
C SER A 274 -20.86 -12.99 25.62
N ALA A 275 -20.17 -13.48 24.60
CA ALA A 275 -20.34 -14.87 24.19
C ALA A 275 -19.28 -15.69 24.94
N PRO A 276 -19.65 -16.68 25.79
CA PRO A 276 -18.66 -17.47 26.50
C PRO A 276 -18.04 -18.48 25.52
N THR A 277 -16.97 -18.13 24.80
CA THR A 277 -16.24 -19.16 24.03
C THR A 277 -14.73 -18.96 23.83
N THR A 278 -14.12 -17.87 24.26
CA THR A 278 -12.65 -17.75 24.22
C THR A 278 -12.22 -17.04 25.50
N GLY A 279 -11.18 -17.55 26.18
CA GLY A 279 -10.77 -17.19 27.56
C GLY A 279 -10.32 -15.74 27.81
N THR A 280 -10.88 -14.76 27.11
CA THR A 280 -10.70 -13.33 27.34
C THR A 280 -11.85 -12.84 28.24
N PRO A 281 -11.57 -12.25 29.40
CA PRO A 281 -12.61 -11.74 30.29
C PRO A 281 -13.39 -10.59 29.62
N PRO A 282 -14.72 -10.48 29.85
CA PRO A 282 -15.50 -9.35 29.35
C PRO A 282 -14.96 -8.04 29.94
N GLY A 283 -14.55 -7.11 29.05
CA GLY A 283 -14.01 -5.80 29.42
C GLY A 283 -12.61 -5.46 28.88
N GLU A 284 -11.81 -6.42 28.44
CA GLU A 284 -10.46 -6.17 27.89
C GLU A 284 -10.42 -6.03 26.37
N LEU A 285 -11.43 -6.53 25.65
CA LEU A 285 -11.40 -6.51 24.19
C LEU A 285 -11.72 -5.13 23.64
N GLN A 286 -10.73 -4.51 22.99
CA GLN A 286 -10.91 -3.28 22.23
C GLN A 286 -10.99 -3.55 20.74
N VAL A 287 -11.92 -2.87 20.07
CA VAL A 287 -12.10 -2.92 18.61
C VAL A 287 -12.17 -1.51 18.03
N LEU A 288 -11.75 -1.40 16.78
CA LEU A 288 -11.82 -0.19 15.97
C LEU A 288 -12.98 -0.31 14.98
N ALA A 289 -13.83 0.71 14.93
CA ALA A 289 -14.85 0.86 13.91
C ALA A 289 -14.59 2.14 13.11
N ARG A 290 -14.94 2.15 11.83
CA ARG A 290 -14.83 3.33 10.97
C ARG A 290 -16.20 3.70 10.43
N THR A 291 -16.62 4.94 10.67
CA THR A 291 -17.99 5.41 10.40
C THR A 291 -17.96 6.79 9.74
N THR A 292 -18.90 7.02 8.82
CA THR A 292 -19.09 8.28 8.10
C THR A 292 -20.34 9.05 8.52
N THR A 293 -21.20 8.46 9.35
CA THR A 293 -22.55 8.99 9.65
C THR A 293 -22.84 9.09 11.13
N THR A 294 -22.53 8.04 11.89
CA THR A 294 -23.01 7.88 13.27
C THR A 294 -21.82 7.94 14.21
N ASN A 295 -21.73 9.02 14.99
CA ASN A 295 -20.61 9.27 15.91
C ASN A 295 -21.12 9.56 17.33
N PRO A 296 -21.55 8.55 18.12
CA PRO A 296 -22.08 8.77 19.47
C PRO A 296 -20.98 9.09 20.50
N PRO A 297 -21.12 10.09 21.42
CA PRO A 297 -20.07 10.61 22.33
C PRO A 297 -19.27 9.55 23.10
N PRO A 298 -18.00 9.78 23.51
CA PRO A 298 -17.29 8.83 24.36
C PRO A 298 -18.09 8.55 25.63
N GLY A 299 -18.10 7.30 26.08
CA GLY A 299 -18.97 6.80 27.14
C GLY A 299 -20.32 6.26 26.68
N SER A 300 -20.75 6.54 25.44
CA SER A 300 -22.01 6.01 24.90
C SER A 300 -21.97 4.49 24.76
N LEU A 301 -23.10 3.85 25.05
CA LEU A 301 -23.34 2.44 24.76
C LEU A 301 -23.88 2.28 23.33
N VAL A 302 -23.28 1.36 22.60
CA VAL A 302 -23.66 1.03 21.22
C VAL A 302 -23.82 -0.46 21.05
N THR A 303 -24.73 -0.85 20.16
CA THR A 303 -24.78 -2.20 19.61
C THR A 303 -23.81 -2.27 18.44
N ILE A 304 -23.00 -3.32 18.41
CA ILE A 304 -22.01 -3.59 17.38
C ILE A 304 -22.55 -4.71 16.50
N THR A 305 -22.53 -4.50 15.19
CA THR A 305 -22.85 -5.54 14.21
C THR A 305 -21.76 -5.58 13.14
N VAL A 306 -21.51 -6.75 12.58
CA VAL A 306 -20.51 -6.95 11.54
C VAL A 306 -21.21 -7.09 10.19
N ALA A 307 -20.87 -6.22 9.26
CA ALA A 307 -21.42 -6.21 7.92
C ALA A 307 -20.60 -7.11 6.97
N GLY A 308 -21.32 -7.98 6.26
CA GLY A 308 -20.74 -8.84 5.24
C GLY A 308 -19.87 -9.98 5.80
N PRO A 309 -19.20 -10.72 4.90
CA PRO A 309 -18.38 -11.85 5.30
C PRO A 309 -17.04 -11.43 5.91
N VAL A 310 -16.55 -12.24 6.85
CA VAL A 310 -15.25 -12.07 7.51
C VAL A 310 -14.19 -12.98 6.90
N VAL A 311 -12.93 -12.75 7.24
CA VAL A 311 -11.80 -13.59 6.83
C VAL A 311 -11.20 -14.28 8.04
N ALA A 312 -10.89 -15.57 7.92
CA ALA A 312 -10.10 -16.28 8.90
C ALA A 312 -8.64 -16.33 8.44
N LEU A 313 -7.73 -16.04 9.37
CA LEU A 313 -6.28 -16.05 9.16
C LEU A 313 -5.63 -17.10 10.07
N PRO A 314 -4.49 -17.67 9.67
CA PRO A 314 -3.72 -18.56 10.53
C PRO A 314 -3.42 -17.88 11.88
N ALA A 315 -3.49 -18.66 12.97
CA ALA A 315 -3.21 -18.17 14.32
C ALA A 315 -1.73 -18.28 14.72
N GLU A 316 -0.87 -18.77 13.82
CA GLU A 316 0.55 -19.01 14.09
C GLU A 316 1.27 -17.72 14.51
N GLY A 317 1.91 -17.76 15.69
CA GLY A 317 2.75 -16.68 16.22
C GLY A 317 2.08 -15.61 17.11
N LEU A 318 0.77 -15.67 17.35
CA LEU A 318 0.05 -14.64 18.14
C LEU A 318 -0.78 -15.16 19.32
N LEU A 319 -0.99 -16.48 19.43
CA LEU A 319 -1.70 -17.11 20.55
C LEU A 319 -0.76 -17.69 21.65
N SER A 320 0.53 -17.33 21.61
CA SER A 320 1.52 -17.68 22.64
C SER A 320 1.69 -16.57 23.66
#